data_AF-A0A3B9IBA0-F1
#
_entry.id   AF-A0A3B9IBA0-F1
#
_cell.length_a   1.000
_cell.length_b   1.000
_cell.length_c   1.000
_cell.angle_alpha   90.00
_cell.angle_beta   90.00
_cell.angle_gamma   90.00
#
_symmetry.space_group_name_H-M   'P 1'
#
loop_
_entity.id
_entity.type
_entity.pdbx_description
1 polymer ?
#
loop_
_entity_poly.entity_id
_entity_poly.type
_entity_poly.pdbx_seq_one_letter_code
_entity_poly.pdbx_strand_id
1 'polypeptide(L)'
;MSKFDVLWDDDPVDVSAEANFIWSIANKLRGTFMPDKYGDVIIPMTVLRRFECTLEPTKDKVVTTYEANPTFPAKAMYRVSGYQFYNTSRYDLKELCN
;
A
#
# COMPACT_ATOMS: atom_id res chain seq x y z
N MET A 1 16.73 -17.40 37.14
CA MET A 1 16.94 -15.96 36.84
C MET A 1 17.60 -15.85 35.48
N SER A 2 16.82 -15.65 34.42
CA SER A 2 17.31 -15.17 33.13
C SER A 2 16.15 -14.39 32.51
N LYS A 3 16.18 -13.07 32.67
CA LYS A 3 15.11 -12.17 32.21
C LYS A 3 15.67 -10.90 31.56
N PHE A 4 16.89 -10.95 31.00
CA PHE A 4 17.57 -9.73 30.53
C PHE A 4 18.22 -9.78 29.14
N ASP A 5 18.15 -10.89 28.39
CA ASP A 5 18.78 -10.98 27.05
C ASP A 5 17.90 -10.52 25.87
N VAL A 6 16.67 -10.03 26.10
CA VAL A 6 15.75 -9.63 25.02
C VAL A 6 15.90 -8.13 24.64
N LEU A 7 16.80 -7.40 25.30
CA LEU A 7 16.86 -5.92 25.21
C LEU A 7 17.95 -5.35 24.30
N TRP A 8 18.84 -6.18 23.73
CA TRP A 8 19.98 -5.71 22.92
C TRP A 8 20.35 -6.69 21.81
N ASP A 9 19.39 -6.99 20.94
CA ASP A 9 19.71 -7.53 19.61
C ASP A 9 20.21 -6.34 18.76
N ASP A 10 21.46 -5.92 19.01
CA ASP A 10 22.16 -4.85 18.28
C ASP A 10 22.71 -5.35 16.92
N ASP A 11 22.18 -6.46 16.41
CA ASP A 11 22.48 -6.89 15.05
C ASP A 11 21.91 -5.84 14.08
N PRO A 12 22.76 -5.14 13.31
CA PRO A 12 22.27 -4.12 12.40
C PRO A 12 21.37 -4.80 11.38
N VAL A 13 20.12 -4.32 11.29
CA VAL A 13 19.19 -4.76 10.25
C VAL A 13 19.84 -4.47 8.89
N ASP A 14 20.29 -5.52 8.20
CA ASP A 14 20.84 -5.39 6.86
C ASP A 14 19.70 -5.12 5.87
N VAL A 15 19.58 -3.85 5.48
CA VAL A 15 18.60 -3.37 4.49
C VAL A 15 19.20 -3.23 3.08
N SER A 16 20.40 -3.75 2.86
CA SER A 16 21.13 -3.55 1.59
C SER A 16 20.37 -4.14 0.41
N ALA A 17 19.67 -5.26 0.60
CA ALA A 17 18.87 -5.90 -0.45
C ALA A 17 17.69 -5.02 -0.88
N GLU A 18 16.93 -4.49 0.08
CA GLU A 18 15.78 -3.61 -0.14
C GLU A 18 16.21 -2.28 -0.76
N ALA A 19 17.29 -1.69 -0.26
CA ALA A 19 17.85 -0.46 -0.80
C ALA A 19 18.28 -0.64 -2.26
N ASN A 20 18.99 -1.74 -2.58
CA ASN A 20 19.38 -2.06 -3.95
C ASN A 20 18.16 -2.32 -4.84
N PHE A 21 17.13 -2.98 -4.33
CA PHE A 21 15.88 -3.21 -5.06
C PHE A 21 15.16 -1.90 -5.39
N ILE A 22 14.99 -1.01 -4.40
CA ILE A 22 14.40 0.33 -4.59
C ILE A 22 15.20 1.12 -5.63
N TRP A 23 16.53 1.11 -5.52
CA TRP A 23 17.41 1.78 -6.47
C TRP A 23 17.27 1.22 -7.90
N SER A 24 17.16 -0.11 -8.03
CA SER A 24 16.95 -0.77 -9.34
C SER A 24 15.65 -0.34 -10.00
N ILE A 25 14.58 -0.10 -9.22
CA ILE A 25 13.30 0.41 -9.73
C ILE A 25 13.43 1.88 -10.12
N ALA A 26 14.06 2.71 -9.29
CA ALA A 26 14.28 4.13 -9.60
C ALA A 26 15.07 4.31 -10.90
N ASN A 27 16.03 3.42 -11.18
CA ASN A 27 16.76 3.41 -12.44
C ASN A 27 15.86 3.15 -13.66
N LYS A 28 14.73 2.46 -13.54
CA LYS A 28 13.76 2.27 -14.64
C LYS A 28 13.04 3.56 -15.02
N LEU A 29 12.95 4.53 -14.10
CA LEU A 29 12.34 5.85 -14.34
C LEU A 29 13.32 6.82 -15.01
N ARG A 30 14.63 6.50 -15.04
CA ARG A 30 15.63 7.31 -15.76
C ARG A 30 15.37 7.23 -17.25
N GLY A 31 15.04 8.38 -17.85
CA GLY A 31 14.78 8.54 -19.27
C GLY A 31 13.47 9.28 -19.52
N THR A 32 12.37 8.80 -18.94
CA THR A 32 11.04 9.43 -19.08
C THR A 32 10.86 10.62 -18.13
N PHE A 33 11.49 10.58 -16.96
CA PHE A 33 11.41 11.63 -15.95
C PHE A 33 12.81 12.09 -15.53
N MET A 34 12.95 13.40 -15.29
CA MET A 34 14.15 13.97 -14.70
C MET A 34 14.20 13.63 -13.19
N PRO A 35 15.40 13.58 -12.56
CA PRO A 35 15.53 13.18 -11.15
C PRO A 35 14.67 13.98 -10.17
N ASP A 36 14.48 15.27 -10.43
CA ASP A 36 13.60 16.17 -9.66
C ASP A 36 12.10 15.81 -9.79
N LYS A 37 11.72 15.08 -10.84
CA LYS A 37 10.34 14.63 -11.11
C LYS A 37 10.00 13.25 -10.58
N TYR A 38 10.96 12.52 -10.00
CA TYR A 38 10.68 11.20 -9.42
C TYR A 38 9.70 11.28 -8.25
N GLY A 39 9.77 12.34 -7.46
CA GLY A 39 8.82 12.58 -6.36
C GLY A 39 7.37 12.63 -6.85
N ASP A 40 7.13 13.24 -8.02
CA ASP A 40 5.80 13.42 -8.60
C ASP A 40 5.12 12.08 -8.98
N VAL A 41 5.90 11.01 -9.17
CA VAL A 41 5.39 9.68 -9.49
C VAL A 41 5.43 8.75 -8.28
N ILE A 42 6.56 8.72 -7.56
CA ILE A 42 6.78 7.79 -6.45
C ILE A 42 5.82 8.10 -5.29
N ILE A 43 5.63 9.37 -4.94
CA ILE A 43 4.77 9.76 -3.81
C ILE A 43 3.32 9.31 -4.03
N PRO A 44 2.63 9.68 -5.13
CA PRO A 44 1.24 9.27 -5.33
C PRO A 44 1.10 7.75 -5.44
N MET A 45 2.04 7.05 -6.08
CA MET A 45 2.02 5.58 -6.15
C MET A 45 2.18 4.93 -4.78
N THR A 46 3.05 5.47 -3.92
CA THR A 46 3.25 4.98 -2.54
C THR A 46 2.01 5.22 -1.69
N VAL A 47 1.39 6.39 -1.80
CA VAL A 47 0.13 6.72 -1.11
C VAL A 47 -1.00 5.80 -1.57
N LEU A 48 -1.13 5.58 -2.88
CA LEU A 48 -2.14 4.68 -3.44
C LEU A 48 -1.94 3.24 -2.94
N ARG A 49 -0.70 2.73 -2.97
CA ARG A 49 -0.37 1.41 -2.44
C ARG A 49 -0.70 1.29 -0.95
N ARG A 50 -0.45 2.35 -0.18
CA ARG A 50 -0.80 2.37 1.24
C ARG A 50 -2.31 2.24 1.44
N PHE A 51 -3.13 2.96 0.68
CA PHE A 51 -4.59 2.82 0.75
C PHE A 51 -5.07 1.42 0.39
N GLU A 52 -4.49 0.81 -0.65
CA GLU A 52 -4.81 -0.58 -1.01
C GLU A 52 -4.50 -1.55 0.12
N CYS A 53 -3.27 -1.53 0.64
CA CYS A 53 -2.88 -2.42 1.74
C CYS A 53 -3.75 -2.24 2.99
N THR A 54 -4.20 -1.02 3.27
CA THR A 54 -5.12 -0.80 4.40
C THR A 54 -6.50 -1.41 4.17
N LEU A 55 -6.98 -1.44 2.93
CA LEU A 55 -8.29 -1.98 2.56
C LEU A 55 -8.26 -3.47 2.17
N GLU A 56 -7.09 -4.06 1.91
CA GLU A 56 -6.92 -5.46 1.48
C GLU A 56 -7.72 -6.47 2.32
N PRO A 57 -7.79 -6.38 3.67
CA PRO A 57 -8.57 -7.31 4.49
C PRO A 57 -10.09 -7.19 4.34
N THR A 58 -10.60 -6.05 3.89
CA THR A 58 -12.03 -5.73 3.82
C THR A 58 -12.54 -5.48 2.40
N LYS A 59 -11.64 -5.50 1.41
CA LYS A 59 -11.90 -5.16 0.00
C LYS A 59 -13.08 -5.93 -0.59
N ASP A 60 -13.06 -7.26 -0.50
CA ASP A 60 -14.12 -8.10 -1.06
C ASP A 60 -15.48 -7.76 -0.47
N LYS A 61 -15.56 -7.59 0.86
CA LYS A 61 -16.80 -7.23 1.56
C LYS A 61 -17.34 -5.88 1.11
N VAL A 62 -16.45 -4.89 0.96
CA VAL A 62 -16.80 -3.55 0.47
C VAL A 62 -17.38 -3.64 -0.94
N VAL A 63 -16.69 -4.34 -1.85
CA VAL A 63 -17.12 -4.45 -3.25
C VAL A 63 -18.46 -5.20 -3.35
N THR A 64 -18.61 -6.35 -2.68
CA THR A 64 -19.87 -7.11 -2.73
C THR A 64 -21.05 -6.34 -2.13
N THR A 65 -20.81 -5.56 -1.06
CA THR A 65 -21.84 -4.71 -0.46
C THR A 65 -22.27 -3.61 -1.42
N TYR A 66 -21.30 -2.98 -2.10
CA TYR A 66 -21.57 -1.93 -3.07
C TYR A 66 -22.31 -2.46 -4.31
N GLU A 67 -21.92 -3.62 -4.85
CA GLU A 67 -22.59 -4.22 -6.00
C GLU A 67 -24.02 -4.67 -5.69
N ALA A 68 -24.26 -5.19 -4.47
CA ALA A 68 -25.61 -5.55 -4.03
C ALA A 68 -26.51 -4.32 -3.86
N ASN A 69 -25.96 -3.18 -3.43
CA ASN A 69 -26.69 -1.93 -3.34
C ASN A 69 -25.78 -0.71 -3.58
N PRO A 70 -25.74 -0.18 -4.81
CA PRO A 70 -24.90 0.99 -5.14
C PRO A 70 -25.30 2.26 -4.39
N THR A 71 -26.53 2.33 -3.86
CA THR A 71 -27.04 3.45 -3.06
C THR A 71 -26.79 3.28 -1.56
N PHE A 72 -26.03 2.26 -1.16
CA PHE A 72 -25.74 2.00 0.24
C PHE A 72 -25.01 3.20 0.89
N PRO A 73 -25.42 3.66 2.08
CA PRO A 73 -24.89 4.88 2.66
C PRO A 73 -23.37 4.83 2.91
N ALA A 74 -22.65 5.89 2.52
CA ALA A 74 -21.20 5.99 2.69
C ALA A 74 -20.75 5.79 4.17
N LYS A 75 -21.49 6.32 5.14
CA LYS A 75 -21.21 6.11 6.57
C LYS A 75 -21.29 4.65 6.99
N ALA A 76 -22.17 3.87 6.35
CA ALA A 76 -22.26 2.44 6.60
C ALA A 76 -21.10 1.70 5.91
N MET A 77 -20.71 2.12 4.70
CA MET A 77 -19.52 1.59 4.01
C MET A 77 -18.23 1.77 4.81
N TYR A 78 -18.07 2.89 5.54
CA TYR A 78 -16.93 3.10 6.44
C TYR A 78 -16.84 2.06 7.56
N ARG A 79 -18.00 1.55 8.02
CA ARG A 79 -18.02 0.47 9.01
C ARG A 79 -17.61 -0.86 8.38
N VAL A 80 -17.96 -1.09 7.11
CA VAL A 80 -17.56 -2.29 6.36
C VAL A 80 -16.06 -2.28 6.07
N SER A 81 -15.51 -1.15 5.66
CA SER A 81 -14.07 -1.02 5.37
C SER A 81 -13.22 -0.99 6.64
N GLY A 82 -13.76 -0.51 7.76
CA GLY A 82 -13.02 -0.24 9.00
C GLY A 82 -12.29 1.11 9.01
N TYR A 83 -12.48 1.92 7.98
CA TYR A 83 -11.83 3.23 7.81
C TYR A 83 -12.84 4.31 7.42
N GLN A 84 -12.46 5.58 7.55
CA GLN A 84 -13.27 6.72 7.06
C GLN A 84 -13.30 6.86 5.53
N PHE A 85 -12.88 5.82 4.81
CA PHE A 85 -12.89 5.74 3.36
C PHE A 85 -13.10 4.27 2.93
N TYR A 86 -13.44 4.08 1.66
CA TYR A 86 -13.59 2.78 1.03
C TYR A 86 -13.30 2.89 -0.46
N ASN A 87 -13.11 1.75 -1.14
CA ASN A 87 -12.91 1.70 -2.57
C ASN A 87 -13.79 0.59 -3.17
N THR A 88 -14.54 0.91 -4.21
CA THR A 88 -15.51 0.01 -4.87
C THR A 88 -14.98 -0.62 -6.16
N SER A 89 -13.82 -0.19 -6.65
CA SER A 89 -13.17 -0.78 -7.81
C SER A 89 -12.72 -2.20 -7.49
N ARG A 90 -12.85 -3.13 -8.44
CA ARG A 90 -12.24 -4.46 -8.31
C ARG A 90 -10.73 -4.47 -8.57
N TYR A 91 -10.25 -3.46 -9.28
CA TYR A 91 -8.85 -3.34 -9.65
C TYR A 91 -7.95 -3.06 -8.44
N ASP A 92 -6.76 -3.65 -8.49
CA ASP A 92 -5.63 -3.37 -7.62
C ASP A 92 -4.34 -3.10 -8.43
N LEU A 93 -3.30 -2.58 -7.79
CA LEU A 93 -2.01 -2.31 -8.42
C LEU A 93 -1.30 -3.57 -8.94
N LYS A 94 -1.68 -4.78 -8.49
CA LYS A 94 -1.13 -6.04 -9.04
C LYS A 94 -1.72 -6.32 -10.42
N GLU A 95 -2.98 -5.95 -10.66
CA GLU A 95 -3.64 -6.14 -11.95
C GLU A 95 -3.12 -5.19 -13.06
N LEU A 96 -2.41 -4.12 -12.71
CA LEU A 96 -1.87 -3.12 -13.65
C LEU A 96 -0.79 -3.67 -14.60
N CYS A 97 -0.17 -4.80 -14.27
CA CYS A 97 0.88 -5.42 -15.10
C CYS A 97 0.38 -6.62 -15.93
N ASN A 98 -0.93 -6.90 -15.92
CA ASN A 98 -1.55 -8.01 -16.65
C ASN A 98 -2.06 -7.59 -18.03
#